data_AF-A0A6P1FGI8-F1
#
_entry.id   AF-A0A6P1FGI8-F1
#
_cell.length_a   1.000
_cell.length_b   1.000
_cell.length_c   1.000
_cell.angle_alpha   90.00
_cell.angle_beta   90.00
_cell.angle_gamma   90.00
#
_symmetry.space_group_name_H-M   'P 1'
#
loop_
_entity.id
_entity.type
_entity.pdbx_description
1 polymer ?
#
loop_
_entity_poly.entity_id
_entity_poly.type
_entity_poly.pdbx_seq_one_letter_code
_entity_poly.pdbx_strand_id
1 'polypeptide(L)'
;MTAGDSDGIAPLLRGGGPWRGRSSRAARSAKGQQEGLGTSYLGNGLNGIAAALMAYEFLVFFASMGSYARPGLVLVAWFLLAASFATVVITIRTSGDRLPTLAYAAFLLGIAGAVVLDLIAVVEPGSAAVAPTAAVAAAVAHAAMIVHRRSIEILAVALVVGVAELVTFGAMSPGDPTSFSVRVSALVVTIAPAVVVVVMMRGFRRMVQHEIDRALVQSTTLGPRYAVGMLASEELARLDLAAERLLTEVGDGSTPLPLDAHRAALAASLATQLRLHLIEGRRETWLHHAILESELLAPLVELHDPDGAAGLLGHQQRDGLLSAIWLILDGSTAVLHVEAGPPRDPGADAPPRTLLVPLVLRSEGVPLRGVDPATWEAIAQVGTFREPPRDGELVIEIDCLVENPADR
;
A
#
# COMPACT_ATOMS: atom_id res chain seq x y z
N MET A 1 5.78 67.90 30.36
CA MET A 1 7.18 67.92 29.91
C MET A 1 7.79 66.58 30.30
N THR A 2 8.37 65.71 29.47
CA THR A 2 8.63 65.58 28.02
C THR A 2 9.30 64.19 27.94
N ALA A 3 8.66 63.18 27.35
CA ALA A 3 8.83 62.73 25.96
C ALA A 3 10.25 62.20 25.62
N GLY A 4 10.31 60.94 25.23
CA GLY A 4 11.46 60.24 24.66
C GLY A 4 11.04 58.82 24.23
N ASP A 5 10.66 58.73 22.96
CA ASP A 5 10.04 57.60 22.23
C ASP A 5 11.09 56.66 21.60
N SER A 6 10.64 55.45 21.24
CA SER A 6 11.17 54.49 20.24
C SER A 6 12.64 54.03 20.29
N ASP A 7 12.90 52.72 20.44
CA ASP A 7 13.09 51.82 19.29
C ASP A 7 13.39 50.37 19.74
N GLY A 8 12.74 49.39 19.11
CA GLY A 8 12.96 47.96 19.42
C GLY A 8 11.87 47.00 18.98
N ILE A 9 11.40 47.12 17.73
CA ILE A 9 10.48 46.19 17.07
C ILE A 9 11.20 44.86 16.75
N ALA A 10 10.70 43.76 17.36
CA ALA A 10 10.66 42.34 16.90
C ALA A 10 12.00 41.64 16.52
N PRO A 11 12.10 40.29 16.38
CA PRO A 11 11.03 39.28 16.29
C PRO A 11 11.27 37.96 17.06
N LEU A 12 10.24 37.30 17.59
CA LEU A 12 10.18 35.82 17.67
C LEU A 12 8.73 35.32 17.71
N LEU A 13 7.97 35.65 16.67
CA LEU A 13 6.99 34.70 16.11
C LEU A 13 7.66 34.03 14.91
N ARG A 14 8.32 32.88 15.15
CA ARG A 14 8.56 31.89 14.10
C ARG A 14 8.77 30.53 14.75
N GLY A 15 7.71 29.74 14.72
CA GLY A 15 7.71 28.37 15.24
C GLY A 15 6.44 27.62 14.87
N GLY A 16 5.95 27.81 13.64
CA GLY A 16 5.06 26.83 13.03
C GLY A 16 5.86 25.54 12.83
N GLY A 17 5.60 24.54 13.67
CA GLY A 17 6.22 23.22 13.62
C GLY A 17 5.13 22.15 13.43
N PRO A 18 5.30 21.20 12.49
CA PRO A 18 4.22 20.33 12.02
C PRO A 18 3.90 19.23 13.03
N TRP A 19 2.76 19.30 13.71
CA TRP A 19 2.22 18.21 14.54
C TRP A 19 1.50 17.12 13.72
N ARG A 20 1.85 16.94 12.44
CA ARG A 20 1.29 15.88 11.55
C ARG A 20 1.91 14.48 11.74
N GLY A 21 2.80 14.28 12.72
CA GLY A 21 3.73 13.14 12.73
C GLY A 21 3.42 11.95 13.66
N ARG A 22 2.39 12.01 14.50
CA ARG A 22 2.16 11.00 15.56
C ARG A 22 0.93 10.10 15.34
N SER A 23 -0.19 10.65 14.87
CA SER A 23 -1.44 9.91 14.57
C SER A 23 -1.28 8.96 13.37
N SER A 24 -0.64 9.44 12.31
CA SER A 24 -0.26 8.61 11.17
C SER A 24 0.61 7.41 11.55
N ARG A 25 1.28 7.41 12.71
CA ARG A 25 2.17 6.33 13.13
C ARG A 25 1.42 5.14 13.75
N ALA A 26 0.30 5.40 14.44
CA ALA A 26 -0.53 4.36 15.05
C ALA A 26 -1.41 3.65 14.00
N ALA A 27 -2.04 4.40 13.10
CA ALA A 27 -2.76 3.85 11.94
C ALA A 27 -1.80 3.08 11.00
N ARG A 28 -0.59 3.61 10.75
CA ARG A 28 0.48 2.86 10.03
C ARG A 28 0.95 1.62 10.79
N SER A 29 0.88 1.61 12.13
CA SER A 29 1.28 0.45 12.93
C SER A 29 0.27 -0.68 12.84
N ALA A 30 -1.04 -0.38 12.85
CA ALA A 30 -2.10 -1.37 12.64
C ALA A 30 -2.10 -1.90 11.20
N LYS A 31 -1.94 -1.02 10.19
CA LYS A 31 -1.76 -1.37 8.78
C LYS A 31 -0.52 -2.26 8.57
N GLY A 32 0.60 -1.92 9.20
CA GLY A 32 1.84 -2.71 9.16
C GLY A 32 1.73 -4.08 9.84
N GLN A 33 0.86 -4.23 10.84
CA GLN A 33 0.66 -5.51 11.54
C GLN A 33 -0.22 -6.49 10.74
N GLN A 34 -1.22 -6.00 9.99
CA GLN A 34 -1.98 -6.82 9.03
C GLN A 34 -1.16 -7.15 7.76
N GLU A 35 -0.38 -6.19 7.23
CA GLU A 35 0.60 -6.45 6.16
C GLU A 35 1.63 -7.51 6.58
N GLY A 36 2.02 -7.53 7.87
CA GLY A 36 2.96 -8.49 8.45
C GLY A 36 2.49 -9.94 8.39
N LEU A 37 1.19 -10.21 8.57
CA LEU A 37 0.65 -11.57 8.54
C LEU A 37 0.64 -12.16 7.12
N GLY A 38 0.16 -11.40 6.13
CA GLY A 38 0.16 -11.85 4.73
C GLY A 38 1.56 -12.01 4.13
N THR A 39 2.49 -11.13 4.51
CA THR A 39 3.88 -11.18 4.05
C THR A 39 4.69 -12.31 4.69
N SER A 40 4.39 -12.69 5.93
CA SER A 40 5.06 -13.81 6.62
C SER A 40 4.69 -15.18 5.99
N TYR A 41 3.42 -15.41 5.64
CA TYR A 41 3.02 -16.62 4.90
C TYR A 41 3.67 -16.71 3.52
N LEU A 42 3.71 -15.59 2.80
CA LEU A 42 4.38 -15.51 1.50
C LEU A 42 5.88 -15.80 1.62
N GLY A 43 6.56 -15.22 2.62
CA GLY A 43 7.98 -15.46 2.88
C GLY A 43 8.28 -16.93 3.20
N ASN A 44 7.46 -17.57 4.03
CA ASN A 44 7.61 -19.00 4.32
C ASN A 44 7.40 -19.87 3.07
N GLY A 45 6.42 -19.55 2.23
CA GLY A 45 6.19 -20.24 0.96
C GLY A 45 7.36 -20.10 -0.01
N LEU A 46 7.91 -18.88 -0.17
CA LEU A 46 9.07 -18.65 -1.04
C LEU A 46 10.32 -19.37 -0.55
N ASN A 47 10.58 -19.38 0.76
CA ASN A 47 11.70 -20.14 1.32
C ASN A 47 11.55 -21.65 1.06
N GLY A 48 10.33 -22.18 1.13
CA GLY A 48 10.04 -23.58 0.80
C GLY A 48 10.27 -23.91 -0.68
N ILE A 49 9.80 -23.05 -1.58
CA ILE A 49 10.04 -23.19 -3.03
C ILE A 49 11.54 -23.11 -3.34
N ALA A 50 12.26 -22.15 -2.74
CA ALA A 50 13.69 -22.03 -2.91
C ALA A 50 14.43 -23.27 -2.41
N ALA A 51 14.06 -23.82 -1.25
CA ALA A 51 14.63 -25.06 -0.75
C ALA A 51 14.39 -26.25 -1.70
N ALA A 52 13.19 -26.34 -2.30
CA ALA A 52 12.88 -27.39 -3.28
C ALA A 52 13.71 -27.24 -4.58
N LEU A 53 13.85 -26.01 -5.09
CA LEU A 53 14.69 -25.71 -6.26
C LEU A 53 16.17 -25.96 -5.97
N MET A 54 16.67 -25.58 -4.80
CA MET A 54 18.03 -25.91 -4.36
C MET A 54 18.24 -27.43 -4.27
N ALA A 55 17.26 -28.18 -3.75
CA ALA A 55 17.35 -29.63 -3.70
C ALA A 55 17.37 -30.26 -5.11
N TYR A 56 16.60 -29.71 -6.05
CA TYR A 56 16.64 -30.11 -7.46
C TYR A 56 18.03 -29.87 -8.07
N GLU A 57 18.61 -28.67 -7.92
CA GLU A 57 19.96 -28.37 -8.43
C GLU A 57 21.04 -29.24 -7.77
N PHE A 58 20.87 -29.58 -6.49
CA PHE A 58 21.78 -30.52 -5.82
C PHE A 58 21.68 -31.95 -6.38
N LEU A 59 20.49 -32.39 -6.78
CA LEU A 59 20.31 -33.68 -7.47
C LEU A 59 20.94 -33.65 -8.87
N VAL A 60 20.83 -32.55 -9.60
CA VAL A 60 21.50 -32.34 -10.89
C VAL A 60 23.02 -32.41 -10.72
N PHE A 61 23.57 -31.79 -9.66
CA PHE A 61 24.98 -31.93 -9.30
C PHE A 61 25.36 -33.38 -9.04
N PHE A 62 24.59 -34.09 -8.21
CA PHE A 62 24.90 -35.47 -7.86
C PHE A 62 24.90 -36.39 -9.09
N ALA A 63 23.95 -36.20 -10.01
CA ALA A 63 23.87 -36.94 -11.26
C ALA A 63 25.02 -36.61 -12.24
N SER A 64 25.57 -35.39 -12.17
CA SER A 64 26.66 -34.91 -13.04
C SER A 64 28.04 -34.94 -12.38
N MET A 65 28.15 -35.45 -11.15
CA MET A 65 29.36 -35.39 -10.32
C MET A 65 30.60 -35.98 -11.02
N GLY A 66 30.43 -37.06 -11.77
CA GLY A 66 31.52 -37.72 -12.52
C GLY A 66 32.07 -36.92 -13.70
N SER A 67 31.38 -35.86 -14.12
CA SER A 67 31.78 -35.00 -15.25
C SER A 67 32.59 -33.77 -14.81
N TYR A 68 32.69 -33.51 -13.50
CA TYR A 68 33.52 -32.43 -12.97
C TYR A 68 34.97 -32.88 -12.81
N ALA A 69 35.92 -32.02 -13.18
CA ALA A 69 37.34 -32.26 -12.90
C ALA A 69 37.64 -32.27 -11.39
N ARG A 70 36.95 -31.42 -10.62
CA ARG A 70 37.12 -31.26 -9.17
C ARG A 70 35.77 -31.21 -8.44
N PRO A 71 35.05 -32.34 -8.32
CA PRO A 71 33.73 -32.38 -7.67
C PRO A 71 33.79 -31.94 -6.20
N GLY A 72 34.95 -32.06 -5.54
CA GLY A 72 35.14 -31.61 -4.17
C GLY A 72 34.92 -30.10 -3.98
N LEU A 73 35.25 -29.26 -4.97
CA LEU A 73 35.02 -27.81 -4.89
C LEU A 73 33.52 -27.49 -4.90
N VAL A 74 32.77 -28.15 -5.78
CA VAL A 74 31.31 -27.99 -5.88
C VAL A 74 30.61 -28.51 -4.62
N LEU A 75 31.12 -29.61 -4.04
CA LEU A 75 30.60 -30.12 -2.77
C LEU A 75 30.79 -29.11 -1.63
N VAL A 76 31.98 -28.50 -1.53
CA VAL A 76 32.24 -27.43 -0.54
C VAL A 76 31.35 -26.21 -0.79
N ALA A 77 31.15 -25.82 -2.06
CA ALA A 77 30.24 -24.74 -2.43
C ALA A 77 28.80 -25.01 -1.96
N TRP A 78 28.30 -26.24 -2.15
CA TRP A 78 26.99 -26.65 -1.69
C TRP A 78 26.85 -26.62 -0.16
N PHE A 79 27.84 -27.12 0.57
CA PHE A 79 27.84 -27.04 2.03
C PHE A 79 27.81 -25.59 2.52
N LEU A 80 28.62 -24.72 1.91
CA LEU A 80 28.67 -23.30 2.26
C LEU A 80 27.33 -22.61 1.95
N LEU A 81 26.73 -22.89 0.79
CA LEU A 81 25.44 -22.36 0.38
C LEU A 81 24.31 -22.82 1.32
N ALA A 82 24.21 -24.12 1.57
CA ALA A 82 23.19 -24.70 2.44
C ALA A 82 23.31 -24.18 3.88
N ALA A 83 24.53 -24.10 4.41
CA ALA A 83 24.78 -23.53 5.74
C ALA A 83 24.40 -22.05 5.81
N SER A 84 24.75 -21.26 4.79
CA SER A 84 24.43 -19.83 4.72
C SER A 84 22.91 -19.60 4.65
N PHE A 85 22.22 -20.36 3.80
CA PHE A 85 20.78 -20.29 3.64
C PHE A 85 20.03 -20.75 4.91
N ALA A 86 20.43 -21.87 5.51
CA ALA A 86 19.84 -22.33 6.76
C ALA A 86 20.07 -21.32 7.89
N THR A 87 21.28 -20.77 8.02
CA THR A 87 21.61 -19.78 9.05
C THR A 87 20.76 -18.52 8.91
N VAL A 88 20.58 -18.00 7.68
CA VAL A 88 19.76 -16.80 7.48
C VAL A 88 18.29 -17.07 7.76
N VAL A 89 17.74 -18.21 7.33
CA VAL A 89 16.35 -18.60 7.61
C VAL A 89 16.12 -18.78 9.12
N ILE A 90 17.03 -19.45 9.82
CA ILE A 90 16.97 -19.60 11.28
C ILE A 90 17.04 -18.23 11.96
N THR A 91 17.93 -17.34 11.52
CA THR A 91 18.09 -16.00 12.09
C THR A 91 16.83 -15.15 11.92
N ILE A 92 16.17 -15.24 10.76
CA ILE A 92 14.90 -14.55 10.49
C ILE A 92 13.83 -15.04 11.48
N ARG A 93 13.71 -16.36 11.65
CA ARG A 93 12.72 -16.97 12.57
C ARG A 93 12.96 -16.60 14.02
N THR A 94 14.21 -16.61 14.47
CA THR A 94 14.55 -16.27 15.87
C THR A 94 14.48 -14.78 16.16
N SER A 95 14.55 -13.92 15.13
CA SER A 95 14.50 -12.46 15.26
C SER A 95 13.11 -11.86 15.03
N GLY A 96 12.05 -12.68 14.97
CA GLY A 96 10.67 -12.24 14.77
C GLY A 96 10.40 -11.68 13.37
N ASP A 97 10.77 -12.44 12.33
CA ASP A 97 10.59 -12.12 10.90
C ASP A 97 11.35 -10.86 10.41
N ARG A 98 12.36 -10.43 11.16
CA ARG A 98 13.29 -9.36 10.76
C ARG A 98 14.62 -9.96 10.33
N LEU A 99 15.20 -9.42 9.27
CA LEU A 99 16.52 -9.80 8.77
C LEU A 99 17.57 -8.76 9.18
N PRO A 100 18.43 -9.04 10.19
CA PRO A 100 19.51 -8.14 10.58
C PRO A 100 20.49 -7.91 9.42
N THR A 101 20.99 -6.69 9.28
CA THR A 101 21.92 -6.32 8.20
C THR A 101 23.20 -7.15 8.22
N LEU A 102 23.71 -7.47 9.42
CA LEU A 102 24.90 -8.32 9.57
C LEU A 102 24.64 -9.76 9.11
N ALA A 103 23.49 -10.33 9.44
CA ALA A 103 23.12 -11.67 9.00
C ALA A 103 22.97 -11.74 7.48
N TYR A 104 22.39 -10.70 6.87
CA TYR A 104 22.33 -10.58 5.42
C TYR A 104 23.70 -10.41 4.77
N ALA A 105 24.60 -9.60 5.36
CA ALA A 105 25.96 -9.44 4.85
C ALA A 105 26.75 -10.76 4.93
N ALA A 106 26.62 -11.51 6.02
CA ALA A 106 27.21 -12.83 6.17
C ALA A 106 26.64 -13.82 5.14
N PHE A 107 25.32 -13.79 4.90
CA PHE A 107 24.68 -14.58 3.85
C PHE A 107 25.23 -14.23 2.46
N LEU A 108 25.33 -12.94 2.11
CA LEU A 108 25.90 -12.48 0.84
C LEU A 108 27.35 -12.95 0.66
N LEU A 109 28.15 -12.90 1.72
CA LEU A 109 29.53 -13.38 1.69
C LEU A 109 29.59 -14.91 1.48
N GLY A 110 28.71 -15.65 2.15
CA GLY A 110 28.59 -17.10 2.00
C GLY A 110 28.20 -17.52 0.59
N ILE A 111 27.15 -16.91 0.02
CA ILE A 111 26.73 -17.22 -1.36
C ILE A 111 27.79 -16.77 -2.39
N ALA A 112 28.48 -15.65 -2.17
CA ALA A 112 29.56 -15.22 -3.05
C ALA A 112 30.72 -16.23 -3.05
N GLY A 113 31.09 -16.74 -1.87
CA GLY A 113 32.08 -17.80 -1.75
C GLY A 113 31.66 -19.08 -2.47
N ALA A 114 30.39 -19.48 -2.33
CA ALA A 114 29.85 -20.65 -3.01
C ALA A 114 29.88 -20.49 -4.54
N VAL A 115 29.45 -19.34 -5.06
CA VAL A 115 29.48 -19.02 -6.50
C VAL A 115 30.92 -19.08 -7.02
N VAL A 116 31.89 -18.46 -6.33
CA VAL A 116 33.29 -18.47 -6.76
C VAL A 116 33.85 -19.89 -6.81
N LEU A 117 33.62 -20.70 -5.77
CA LEU A 117 34.09 -22.10 -5.73
C LEU A 117 33.49 -22.94 -6.85
N ASP A 118 32.20 -22.75 -7.13
CA ASP A 118 31.50 -23.49 -8.16
C ASP A 118 31.98 -23.10 -9.56
N LEU A 119 32.12 -21.80 -9.85
CA LEU A 119 32.63 -21.32 -11.14
C LEU A 119 34.07 -21.79 -11.40
N ILE A 120 34.94 -21.81 -10.38
CA ILE A 120 36.30 -22.36 -10.50
C ILE A 120 36.26 -23.84 -10.91
N ALA A 121 35.31 -24.62 -10.37
CA ALA A 121 35.18 -26.03 -10.70
C ALA A 121 34.71 -26.27 -12.14
N VAL A 122 33.96 -25.33 -12.74
CA VAL A 122 33.45 -25.46 -14.12
C VAL A 122 34.41 -24.87 -15.16
N VAL A 123 35.25 -23.88 -14.85
CA VAL A 123 36.22 -23.29 -15.82
C VAL A 123 37.30 -24.29 -16.28
N GLU A 124 37.59 -25.33 -15.50
CA GLU A 124 38.74 -26.20 -15.73
C GLU A 124 38.62 -27.09 -16.99
N PRO A 125 39.72 -27.35 -17.74
CA PRO A 125 39.66 -28.13 -18.98
C PRO A 125 39.10 -29.55 -18.78
N GLY A 126 38.00 -29.90 -19.44
CA GLY A 126 37.35 -31.21 -19.40
C GLY A 126 35.89 -31.21 -18.95
N SER A 127 35.39 -30.10 -18.42
CA SER A 127 34.03 -29.90 -17.87
C SER A 127 32.98 -29.42 -18.89
N ALA A 128 33.24 -29.55 -20.19
CA ALA A 128 32.60 -28.74 -21.23
C ALA A 128 31.06 -28.76 -21.27
N ALA A 129 30.41 -29.77 -20.68
CA ALA A 129 28.96 -29.95 -20.66
C ALA A 129 28.30 -29.83 -19.27
N VAL A 130 28.96 -29.18 -18.31
CA VAL A 130 28.50 -29.13 -16.92
C VAL A 130 28.08 -27.70 -16.52
N ALA A 131 26.96 -27.58 -15.79
CA ALA A 131 26.42 -26.31 -15.30
C ALA A 131 26.91 -26.00 -13.87
N PRO A 132 27.11 -24.71 -13.51
CA PRO A 132 27.44 -24.30 -12.14
C PRO A 132 26.20 -24.35 -11.24
N THR A 133 25.83 -25.55 -10.80
CA THR A 133 24.60 -25.83 -10.04
C THR A 133 24.50 -25.07 -8.71
N ALA A 134 25.60 -24.86 -7.99
CA ALA A 134 25.59 -24.13 -6.73
C ALA A 134 25.49 -22.61 -6.96
N ALA A 135 26.04 -22.08 -8.05
CA ALA A 135 25.87 -20.68 -8.42
C ALA A 135 24.41 -20.37 -8.81
N VAL A 136 23.79 -21.24 -9.61
CA VAL A 136 22.36 -21.16 -9.95
C VAL A 136 21.50 -21.19 -8.67
N ALA A 137 21.76 -22.16 -7.80
CA ALA A 137 21.06 -22.31 -6.52
C ALA A 137 21.27 -21.12 -5.57
N ALA A 138 22.44 -20.46 -5.62
CA ALA A 138 22.71 -19.26 -4.84
C ALA A 138 21.83 -18.07 -5.26
N ALA A 139 21.58 -17.89 -6.56
CA ALA A 139 20.65 -16.87 -7.04
C ALA A 139 19.21 -17.15 -6.61
N VAL A 140 18.79 -18.42 -6.65
CA VAL A 140 17.48 -18.87 -6.14
C VAL A 140 17.34 -18.62 -4.64
N ALA A 141 18.35 -18.99 -3.85
CA ALA A 141 18.39 -18.77 -2.40
C ALA A 141 18.28 -17.28 -2.04
N HIS A 142 18.93 -16.41 -2.83
CA HIS A 142 18.85 -14.96 -2.65
C HIS A 142 17.46 -14.41 -3.02
N ALA A 143 16.86 -14.88 -4.11
CA ALA A 143 15.52 -14.47 -4.53
C ALA A 143 14.44 -14.71 -3.46
N ALA A 144 14.59 -15.77 -2.65
CA ALA A 144 13.71 -16.05 -1.51
C ALA A 144 13.68 -14.92 -0.46
N MET A 145 14.72 -14.08 -0.41
CA MET A 145 14.85 -12.96 0.54
C MET A 145 14.04 -11.71 0.13
N ILE A 146 13.25 -11.77 -0.95
CA ILE A 146 12.45 -10.64 -1.47
C ILE A 146 11.52 -9.98 -0.44
N VAL A 147 11.05 -10.75 0.55
CA VAL A 147 10.13 -10.25 1.58
C VAL A 147 10.86 -9.32 2.54
N HIS A 148 12.17 -9.52 2.72
CA HIS A 148 12.99 -8.76 3.65
C HIS A 148 13.89 -7.72 2.97
N ARG A 149 14.02 -7.75 1.64
CA ARG A 149 14.95 -6.90 0.88
C ARG A 149 14.26 -6.17 -0.27
N ARG A 150 14.92 -5.12 -0.76
CA ARG A 150 14.41 -4.32 -1.89
C ARG A 150 14.49 -5.14 -3.18
N SER A 151 13.49 -5.01 -4.05
CA SER A 151 13.45 -5.69 -5.36
C SER A 151 14.68 -5.39 -6.22
N ILE A 152 15.28 -4.21 -6.09
CA ILE A 152 16.50 -3.82 -6.82
C ILE A 152 17.69 -4.67 -6.37
N GLU A 153 17.81 -4.96 -5.08
CA GLU A 153 18.91 -5.79 -4.56
C GLU A 153 18.80 -7.24 -5.04
N ILE A 154 17.58 -7.79 -5.08
CA ILE A 154 17.32 -9.13 -5.60
C ILE A 154 17.74 -9.25 -7.06
N LEU A 155 17.35 -8.28 -7.89
CA LEU A 155 17.72 -8.26 -9.30
C LEU A 155 19.23 -8.03 -9.51
N ALA A 156 19.84 -7.16 -8.69
CA ALA A 156 21.27 -6.87 -8.78
C ALA A 156 22.12 -8.12 -8.49
N VAL A 157 21.78 -8.89 -7.45
CA VAL A 157 22.53 -10.13 -7.14
C VAL A 157 22.35 -11.17 -8.24
N ALA A 158 21.13 -11.39 -8.72
CA ALA A 158 20.89 -12.31 -9.83
C ALA A 158 21.66 -11.91 -11.10
N LEU A 159 21.73 -10.61 -11.40
CA LEU A 159 22.51 -10.08 -12.52
C LEU A 159 24.02 -10.29 -12.31
N VAL A 160 24.54 -10.03 -11.11
CA VAL A 160 25.97 -10.24 -10.79
C VAL A 160 26.35 -11.72 -10.95
N VAL A 161 25.54 -12.64 -10.44
CA VAL A 161 25.77 -14.08 -10.61
C VAL A 161 25.68 -14.47 -12.09
N GLY A 162 24.65 -14.02 -12.82
CA GLY A 162 24.52 -14.31 -14.25
C GLY A 162 25.66 -13.74 -15.10
N VAL A 163 26.19 -12.56 -14.76
CA VAL A 163 27.38 -12.00 -15.43
C VAL A 163 28.62 -12.84 -15.12
N ALA A 164 28.78 -13.29 -13.88
CA ALA A 164 29.90 -14.16 -13.51
C ALA A 164 29.85 -15.51 -14.25
N GLU A 165 28.66 -16.09 -14.41
CA GLU A 165 28.43 -17.29 -15.24
C GLU A 165 28.76 -17.01 -16.71
N LEU A 166 28.30 -15.89 -17.27
CA LEU A 166 28.55 -15.53 -18.66
C LEU A 166 30.06 -15.38 -18.95
N VAL A 167 30.80 -14.72 -18.05
CA VAL A 167 32.27 -14.59 -18.15
C VAL A 167 32.93 -15.96 -18.08
N THR A 168 32.48 -16.81 -17.17
CA THR A 168 32.96 -18.18 -16.99
C THR A 168 32.73 -19.02 -18.26
N PHE A 169 31.54 -18.95 -18.86
CA PHE A 169 31.21 -19.64 -20.10
C PHE A 169 32.00 -19.13 -21.31
N GLY A 170 32.35 -17.84 -21.34
CA GLY A 170 33.21 -17.27 -22.37
C GLY A 170 34.68 -17.69 -22.25
N ALA A 171 35.14 -18.03 -21.05
CA ALA A 171 36.50 -18.54 -20.81
C ALA A 171 36.65 -20.04 -21.11
N MET A 172 35.55 -20.79 -21.18
CA MET A 172 35.56 -22.21 -21.53
C MET A 172 35.85 -22.44 -23.01
N SER A 173 36.42 -23.59 -23.33
CA SER A 173 36.63 -24.00 -24.73
C SER A 173 35.30 -24.06 -25.50
N PRO A 174 35.30 -23.76 -26.82
CA PRO A 174 34.12 -23.93 -27.68
C PRO A 174 33.65 -25.38 -27.57
N GLY A 175 32.46 -25.58 -27.01
CA GLY A 175 31.89 -26.91 -26.81
C GLY A 175 30.91 -27.29 -27.91
N ASP A 176 30.40 -28.53 -27.84
CA ASP A 176 29.38 -29.05 -28.74
C ASP A 176 28.02 -28.35 -28.55
N PRO A 177 27.06 -28.45 -29.49
CA PRO A 177 25.74 -27.82 -29.38
C PRO A 177 24.97 -28.14 -28.08
N THR A 178 25.22 -29.30 -27.47
CA THR A 178 24.66 -29.71 -26.17
C THR A 178 25.18 -28.84 -25.02
N SER A 179 26.46 -28.48 -25.03
CA SER A 179 27.06 -27.60 -24.02
C SER A 179 26.48 -26.19 -24.06
N PHE A 180 26.18 -25.68 -25.25
CA PHE A 180 25.54 -24.39 -25.42
C PHE A 180 24.15 -24.38 -24.79
N SER A 181 23.36 -25.43 -25.03
CA SER A 181 22.03 -25.59 -24.44
C SER A 181 22.09 -25.59 -22.90
N VAL A 182 23.01 -26.34 -22.30
CA VAL A 182 23.22 -26.40 -20.84
C VAL A 182 23.61 -25.04 -20.25
N ARG A 183 24.50 -24.29 -20.92
CA ARG A 183 24.93 -22.96 -20.49
C ARG A 183 23.78 -21.94 -20.54
N VAL A 184 23.00 -21.96 -21.61
CA VAL A 184 21.81 -21.09 -21.75
C VAL A 184 20.75 -21.46 -20.72
N SER A 185 20.49 -22.75 -20.50
CA SER A 185 19.52 -23.17 -19.49
C SER A 185 19.93 -22.75 -18.09
N ALA A 186 21.22 -22.88 -17.74
CA ALA A 186 21.75 -22.44 -16.45
C ALA A 186 21.51 -20.93 -16.24
N LEU A 187 21.88 -20.10 -17.23
CA LEU A 187 21.69 -18.65 -17.16
C LEU A 187 20.22 -18.25 -17.00
N VAL A 188 19.31 -18.94 -17.71
CA VAL A 188 17.87 -18.72 -17.58
C VAL A 188 17.39 -19.07 -16.18
N VAL A 189 17.80 -20.21 -15.63
CA VAL A 189 17.40 -20.64 -14.27
C VAL A 189 18.01 -19.73 -13.19
N THR A 190 19.18 -19.14 -13.42
CA THR A 190 19.80 -18.14 -12.51
C THR A 190 18.98 -16.85 -12.45
N ILE A 191 18.50 -16.33 -13.59
CA ILE A 191 17.86 -15.00 -13.66
C ILE A 191 16.35 -15.06 -13.47
N ALA A 192 15.68 -16.06 -14.07
CA ALA A 192 14.22 -16.11 -14.13
C ALA A 192 13.53 -16.08 -12.76
N PRO A 193 13.96 -16.84 -11.73
CA PRO A 193 13.34 -16.82 -10.40
C PRO A 193 13.36 -15.43 -9.77
N ALA A 194 14.45 -14.67 -9.91
CA ALA A 194 14.56 -13.32 -9.38
C ALA A 194 13.55 -12.37 -10.06
N VAL A 195 13.40 -12.46 -11.39
CA VAL A 195 12.43 -11.66 -12.14
C VAL A 195 11.00 -12.01 -11.74
N VAL A 196 10.65 -13.31 -11.74
CA VAL A 196 9.32 -13.81 -11.40
C VAL A 196 8.92 -13.36 -10.00
N VAL A 197 9.80 -13.57 -9.02
CA VAL A 197 9.56 -13.20 -7.63
C VAL A 197 9.39 -11.68 -7.46
N VAL A 198 10.19 -10.87 -8.15
CA VAL A 198 10.06 -9.40 -8.11
C VAL A 198 8.74 -8.94 -8.72
N VAL A 199 8.33 -9.48 -9.86
CA VAL A 199 7.05 -9.15 -10.51
C VAL A 199 5.88 -9.55 -9.62
N MET A 200 5.90 -10.78 -9.11
CA MET A 200 4.87 -11.29 -8.21
C MET A 200 4.74 -10.43 -6.95
N MET A 201 5.85 -10.08 -6.31
CA MET A 201 5.82 -9.25 -5.09
C MET A 201 5.36 -7.82 -5.37
N ARG A 202 5.68 -7.26 -6.54
CA ARG A 202 5.15 -5.95 -6.97
C ARG A 202 3.63 -6.00 -7.18
N GLY A 203 3.13 -7.06 -7.81
CA GLY A 203 1.69 -7.27 -8.00
C GLY A 203 0.97 -7.42 -6.67
N PHE A 204 1.47 -8.28 -5.79
CA PHE A 204 0.90 -8.50 -4.46
C PHE A 204 0.85 -7.20 -3.64
N ARG A 205 1.94 -6.42 -3.59
CA ARG A 205 1.94 -5.14 -2.86
C ARG A 205 0.93 -4.15 -3.41
N ARG A 206 0.81 -4.05 -4.74
CA ARG A 206 -0.23 -3.21 -5.36
C ARG A 206 -1.61 -3.69 -4.96
N MET A 207 -1.90 -4.98 -5.11
CA MET A 207 -3.21 -5.55 -4.76
C MET A 207 -3.59 -5.27 -3.31
N VAL A 208 -2.68 -5.54 -2.36
CA VAL A 208 -2.93 -5.29 -0.94
C VAL A 208 -3.17 -3.80 -0.66
N GLN A 209 -2.42 -2.91 -1.31
CA GLN A 209 -2.66 -1.46 -1.17
C GLN A 209 -4.05 -1.07 -1.67
N HIS A 210 -4.47 -1.59 -2.83
CA HIS A 210 -5.80 -1.31 -3.37
C HIS A 210 -6.90 -1.85 -2.46
N GLU A 211 -6.72 -3.06 -1.91
CA GLU A 211 -7.71 -3.69 -1.04
C GLU A 211 -7.82 -2.97 0.31
N ILE A 212 -6.70 -2.56 0.91
CA ILE A 212 -6.71 -1.80 2.16
C ILE A 212 -7.40 -0.44 1.95
N ASP A 213 -7.06 0.24 0.85
CA ASP A 213 -7.66 1.54 0.55
C ASP A 213 -9.17 1.39 0.31
N ARG A 214 -9.59 0.38 -0.47
CA ARG A 214 -11.00 0.06 -0.67
C ARG A 214 -11.71 -0.24 0.64
N ALA A 215 -11.13 -1.07 1.51
CA ALA A 215 -11.74 -1.45 2.79
C ALA A 215 -11.87 -0.27 3.75
N LEU A 216 -10.86 0.63 3.80
CA LEU A 216 -10.92 1.86 4.60
C LEU A 216 -12.07 2.74 4.13
N VAL A 217 -12.18 2.93 2.83
CA VAL A 217 -13.19 3.80 2.22
C VAL A 217 -14.58 3.18 2.35
N GLN A 218 -14.74 1.86 2.20
CA GLN A 218 -15.99 1.16 2.49
C GLN A 218 -16.42 1.28 3.96
N SER A 219 -15.49 1.36 4.91
CA SER A 219 -15.85 1.58 6.32
C SER A 219 -16.55 2.92 6.56
N THR A 220 -16.31 3.93 5.71
CA THR A 220 -16.98 5.24 5.80
C THR A 220 -18.44 5.20 5.33
N THR A 221 -18.82 4.25 4.46
CA THR A 221 -20.22 4.13 3.97
C THR A 221 -21.18 3.67 5.06
N LEU A 222 -20.65 2.98 6.07
CA LEU A 222 -21.34 2.57 7.30
C LEU A 222 -21.46 3.72 8.32
N GLY A 223 -20.74 4.82 8.12
CA GLY A 223 -20.74 5.98 9.01
C GLY A 223 -22.05 6.79 8.99
N PRO A 224 -22.27 7.66 10.00
CA PRO A 224 -23.41 8.57 10.01
C PRO A 224 -23.46 9.50 8.78
N ARG A 225 -24.63 10.08 8.46
CA ARG A 225 -24.85 10.95 7.27
C ARG A 225 -23.81 12.08 7.16
N TYR A 226 -23.53 12.68 8.30
CA TYR A 226 -22.43 13.61 8.52
C TYR A 226 -21.50 12.93 9.52
N ALA A 227 -20.26 12.76 9.11
CA ALA A 227 -19.23 12.21 9.97
C ALA A 227 -18.14 13.26 10.08
N VAL A 228 -17.40 13.22 11.19
CA VAL A 228 -16.13 13.91 11.29
C VAL A 228 -15.10 12.88 10.83
N GLY A 229 -14.30 13.18 9.80
CA GLY A 229 -13.27 12.26 9.30
C GLY A 229 -12.40 11.71 10.43
N MET A 230 -11.83 10.52 10.28
CA MET A 230 -11.09 9.79 11.32
C MET A 230 -10.07 10.69 12.06
N LEU A 231 -9.37 11.56 11.32
CA LEU A 231 -8.42 12.53 11.89
C LEU A 231 -9.07 13.65 12.70
N ALA A 232 -10.21 14.17 12.24
CA ALA A 232 -10.93 15.22 12.94
C ALA A 232 -11.78 14.63 14.10
N SER A 233 -12.15 13.35 14.04
CA SER A 233 -12.80 12.60 15.12
C SER A 233 -11.84 12.37 16.29
N GLU A 234 -10.56 12.06 16.02
CA GLU A 234 -9.51 12.04 17.04
C GLU A 234 -9.27 13.41 17.68
N GLU A 235 -9.29 14.49 16.88
CA GLU A 235 -9.15 15.86 17.38
C GLU A 235 -10.35 16.26 18.25
N LEU A 236 -11.56 15.93 17.82
CA LEU A 236 -12.79 16.14 18.60
C LEU A 236 -12.74 15.36 19.92
N ALA A 237 -12.35 14.08 19.89
CA ALA A 237 -12.20 13.25 21.09
C ALA A 237 -11.13 13.79 22.04
N ARG A 238 -10.05 14.37 21.52
CA ARG A 238 -9.02 15.03 22.33
C ARG A 238 -9.55 16.31 22.99
N LEU A 239 -10.28 17.14 22.24
CA LEU A 239 -10.90 18.36 22.75
C LEU A 239 -11.97 18.04 23.80
N ASP A 240 -12.77 17.00 23.56
CA ASP A 240 -13.79 16.50 24.48
C ASP A 240 -13.15 15.99 25.78
N LEU A 241 -12.11 15.16 25.70
CA LEU A 241 -11.36 14.71 26.87
C LEU A 241 -10.73 15.89 27.66
N ALA A 242 -10.27 16.93 26.97
CA ALA A 242 -9.76 18.14 27.62
C ALA A 242 -10.87 18.93 28.34
N ALA A 243 -12.06 18.99 27.73
CA ALA A 243 -13.24 19.60 28.33
C ALA A 243 -13.76 18.78 29.53
N GLU A 244 -13.84 17.45 29.41
CA GLU A 244 -14.21 16.55 30.51
C GLU A 244 -13.27 16.73 31.70
N ARG A 245 -11.95 16.73 31.48
CA ARG A 245 -10.97 16.94 32.55
C ARG A 245 -11.18 18.28 33.27
N LEU A 246 -11.39 19.35 32.51
CA LEU A 246 -11.66 20.66 33.09
C LEU A 246 -12.96 20.65 33.92
N LEU A 247 -14.01 19.97 33.45
CA LEU A 247 -15.28 19.83 34.16
C LEU A 247 -15.14 18.97 35.42
N THR A 248 -14.40 17.86 35.35
CA THR A 248 -14.08 17.00 36.51
C THR A 248 -13.28 17.76 37.55
N GLU A 249 -12.27 18.54 37.16
CA GLU A 249 -11.48 19.35 38.09
C GLU A 249 -12.33 20.37 38.85
N VAL A 250 -13.34 20.96 38.21
CA VAL A 250 -14.31 21.85 38.85
C VAL A 250 -15.30 21.06 39.72
N GLY A 251 -15.80 19.92 39.24
CA GLY A 251 -16.79 19.08 39.92
C GLY A 251 -16.29 18.46 41.22
N ASP A 252 -15.03 18.02 41.24
CA ASP A 252 -14.39 17.42 42.41
C ASP A 252 -13.82 18.47 43.38
N GLY A 253 -13.99 19.76 43.08
CA GLY A 253 -13.56 20.89 43.91
C GLY A 253 -12.06 21.17 43.90
N SER A 254 -11.28 20.47 43.06
CA SER A 254 -9.85 20.69 42.89
C SER A 254 -9.50 22.07 42.31
N THR A 255 -10.43 22.63 41.52
CA THR A 255 -10.37 24.01 41.03
C THR A 255 -11.48 24.83 41.72
N PRO A 256 -11.14 25.84 42.54
CA PRO A 256 -12.14 26.67 43.19
C PRO A 256 -12.85 27.56 42.16
N LEU A 257 -14.16 27.77 42.37
CA LEU A 257 -14.93 28.78 41.65
C LEU A 257 -14.92 30.09 42.44
N PRO A 258 -14.86 31.26 41.76
CA PRO A 258 -14.81 31.45 40.31
C PRO A 258 -13.46 31.07 39.69
N LEU A 259 -13.49 30.63 38.43
CA LEU A 259 -12.28 30.27 37.66
C LEU A 259 -11.32 31.47 37.58
N ASP A 260 -10.02 31.19 37.71
CA ASP A 260 -8.99 32.20 37.41
C ASP A 260 -8.99 32.56 35.91
N ALA A 261 -8.46 33.74 35.59
CA ALA A 261 -8.49 34.29 34.24
C ALA A 261 -7.84 33.38 33.19
N HIS A 262 -6.83 32.59 33.57
CA HIS A 262 -6.15 31.69 32.64
C HIS A 262 -7.01 30.47 32.32
N ARG A 263 -7.60 29.82 33.34
CA ARG A 263 -8.52 28.70 33.14
C ARG A 263 -9.80 29.10 32.44
N ALA A 264 -10.35 30.29 32.74
CA ALA A 264 -11.51 30.83 32.05
C ALA A 264 -11.24 31.04 30.53
N ALA A 265 -10.06 31.56 30.18
CA ALA A 265 -9.64 31.70 28.79
C ALA A 265 -9.47 30.35 28.08
N LEU A 266 -8.91 29.35 28.77
CA LEU A 266 -8.78 27.98 28.25
C LEU A 266 -10.16 27.35 28.00
N ALA A 267 -11.10 27.46 28.94
CA ALA A 267 -12.48 27.00 28.78
C ALA A 267 -13.14 27.64 27.55
N ALA A 268 -13.01 28.96 27.39
CA ALA A 268 -13.56 29.69 26.24
C ALA A 268 -12.95 29.22 24.91
N SER A 269 -11.64 28.96 24.88
CA SER A 269 -10.98 28.42 23.69
C SER A 269 -11.44 27.01 23.33
N LEU A 270 -11.54 26.09 24.31
CA LEU A 270 -12.03 24.73 24.09
C LEU A 270 -13.47 24.74 23.58
N ALA A 271 -14.34 25.55 24.20
CA ALA A 271 -15.73 25.69 23.76
C ALA A 271 -15.83 26.23 22.33
N THR A 272 -14.97 27.19 21.95
CA THR A 272 -14.93 27.73 20.59
C THR A 272 -14.45 26.68 19.59
N GLN A 273 -13.39 25.94 19.91
CA GLN A 273 -12.84 24.89 19.05
C GLN A 273 -13.80 23.72 18.85
N LEU A 274 -14.45 23.26 19.92
CA LEU A 274 -15.50 22.24 19.85
C LEU A 274 -16.67 22.72 18.97
N ARG A 275 -17.12 23.97 19.15
CA ARG A 275 -18.19 24.54 18.33
C ARG A 275 -17.82 24.59 16.85
N LEU A 276 -16.60 24.99 16.51
CA LEU A 276 -16.13 25.04 15.12
C LEU A 276 -16.09 23.63 14.51
N HIS A 277 -15.49 22.66 15.19
CA HIS A 277 -15.42 21.27 14.70
C HIS A 277 -16.81 20.63 14.54
N LEU A 278 -17.76 20.93 15.44
CA LEU A 278 -19.14 20.45 15.33
C LEU A 278 -19.93 21.13 14.19
N ILE A 279 -19.53 22.34 13.77
CA ILE A 279 -20.12 23.03 12.62
C ILE A 279 -19.51 22.50 11.31
N GLU A 280 -18.20 22.31 11.27
CA GLU A 280 -17.48 21.74 10.13
C GLU A 280 -17.95 20.31 9.85
N GLY A 281 -18.03 19.47 10.89
CA GLY A 281 -18.57 18.11 10.81
C GLY A 281 -20.05 18.01 10.43
N ARG A 282 -20.78 19.13 10.28
CA ARG A 282 -22.15 19.16 9.74
C ARG A 282 -22.21 19.50 8.26
N ARG A 283 -21.09 19.85 7.64
CA ARG A 283 -21.00 20.18 6.21
C ARG A 283 -20.28 19.08 5.42
N GLU A 284 -19.42 18.32 6.07
CA GLU A 284 -18.66 17.25 5.44
C GLU A 284 -19.49 15.94 5.46
N THR A 285 -19.69 15.35 4.28
CA THR A 285 -20.43 14.10 4.11
C THR A 285 -19.51 12.88 4.18
N TRP A 286 -20.09 11.69 4.34
CA TRP A 286 -19.32 10.43 4.28
C TRP A 286 -18.47 10.34 3.00
N LEU A 287 -18.99 10.82 1.86
CA LEU A 287 -18.31 10.77 0.56
C LEU A 287 -17.08 11.69 0.53
N HIS A 288 -17.18 12.88 1.15
CA HIS A 288 -16.06 13.79 1.31
C HIS A 288 -14.91 13.13 2.08
N HIS A 289 -15.23 12.46 3.19
CA HIS A 289 -14.23 11.74 3.98
C HIS A 289 -13.68 10.48 3.29
N ALA A 290 -14.55 9.72 2.62
CA ALA A 290 -14.15 8.57 1.81
C ALA A 290 -13.08 8.95 0.78
N ILE A 291 -13.27 10.09 0.09
CA ILE A 291 -12.33 10.59 -0.92
C ILE A 291 -11.07 11.15 -0.27
N LEU A 292 -11.19 12.02 0.74
CA LEU A 292 -10.03 12.65 1.37
C LEU A 292 -9.11 11.68 2.12
N GLU A 293 -9.65 10.64 2.72
CA GLU A 293 -8.89 9.67 3.51
C GLU A 293 -8.26 8.57 2.66
N SER A 294 -8.72 8.41 1.42
CA SER A 294 -8.17 7.47 0.44
C SER A 294 -6.88 8.02 -0.18
N GLU A 295 -5.83 7.22 -0.20
CA GLU A 295 -4.59 7.60 -0.90
C GLU A 295 -4.74 7.54 -2.43
N LEU A 296 -5.71 6.75 -2.93
CA LEU A 296 -5.95 6.55 -4.37
C LEU A 296 -6.99 7.53 -4.93
N LEU A 297 -8.08 7.80 -4.20
CA LEU A 297 -9.15 8.69 -4.66
C LEU A 297 -8.81 10.17 -4.48
N ALA A 298 -8.17 10.57 -3.37
CA ALA A 298 -7.87 11.98 -3.09
C ALA A 298 -7.15 12.73 -4.23
N PRO A 299 -6.15 12.15 -4.95
CA PRO A 299 -5.50 12.85 -6.07
C PRO A 299 -6.30 12.82 -7.38
N LEU A 300 -7.31 11.96 -7.51
CA LEU A 300 -8.00 11.69 -8.77
C LEU A 300 -9.48 12.09 -8.77
N VAL A 301 -10.06 12.40 -7.60
CA VAL A 301 -11.48 12.75 -7.48
C VAL A 301 -11.64 14.19 -6.99
N GLU A 302 -12.42 14.96 -7.73
CA GLU A 302 -12.88 16.28 -7.29
C GLU A 302 -14.36 16.20 -6.90
N LEU A 303 -14.65 16.40 -5.61
CA LEU A 303 -16.01 16.38 -5.08
C LEU A 303 -16.58 17.80 -4.96
N HIS A 304 -17.75 18.03 -5.56
CA HIS A 304 -18.57 19.21 -5.34
C HIS A 304 -19.91 18.83 -4.69
N ASP A 305 -20.00 19.01 -3.37
CA ASP A 305 -21.19 18.72 -2.55
C ASP A 305 -21.44 19.85 -1.54
N PRO A 306 -21.83 21.07 -1.99
CA PRO A 306 -21.95 22.24 -1.11
C PRO A 306 -23.11 22.12 -0.11
N ASP A 307 -24.16 21.38 -0.46
CA ASP A 307 -25.37 21.21 0.36
C ASP A 307 -25.33 19.95 1.23
N GLY A 308 -24.29 19.12 1.11
CA GLY A 308 -24.16 17.84 1.81
C GLY A 308 -25.20 16.79 1.36
N ALA A 309 -25.67 16.89 0.12
CA ALA A 309 -26.74 16.06 -0.43
C ALA A 309 -26.33 14.58 -0.52
N ALA A 310 -25.03 14.30 -0.74
CA ALA A 310 -24.52 12.92 -0.73
C ALA A 310 -24.72 12.24 0.63
N GLY A 311 -24.83 13.00 1.72
CA GLY A 311 -25.11 12.49 3.06
C GLY A 311 -26.48 11.81 3.19
N LEU A 312 -27.44 12.16 2.32
CA LEU A 312 -28.80 11.63 2.34
C LEU A 312 -28.93 10.22 1.75
N LEU A 313 -27.94 9.80 0.94
CA LEU A 313 -27.92 8.49 0.29
C LEU A 313 -28.04 7.37 1.33
N GLY A 314 -28.84 6.35 1.01
CA GLY A 314 -28.98 5.14 1.81
C GLY A 314 -27.73 4.26 1.72
N HIS A 315 -27.52 3.37 2.69
CA HIS A 315 -26.30 2.57 2.79
C HIS A 315 -25.95 1.81 1.49
N GLN A 316 -26.94 1.18 0.85
CA GLN A 316 -26.75 0.47 -0.42
C GLN A 316 -26.32 1.40 -1.57
N GLN A 317 -26.84 2.63 -1.62
CA GLN A 317 -26.50 3.63 -2.64
C GLN A 317 -25.11 4.20 -2.42
N ARG A 318 -24.70 4.36 -1.15
CA ARG A 318 -23.34 4.80 -0.79
C ARG A 318 -22.28 3.80 -1.25
N ASP A 319 -22.51 2.52 -0.98
CA ASP A 319 -21.59 1.45 -1.38
C ASP A 319 -21.54 1.28 -2.91
N GLY A 320 -22.69 1.38 -3.57
CA GLY A 320 -22.77 1.41 -5.04
C GLY A 320 -22.01 2.60 -5.65
N LEU A 321 -22.19 3.80 -5.11
CA LEU A 321 -21.55 5.03 -5.61
C LEU A 321 -20.04 4.96 -5.45
N LEU A 322 -19.59 4.48 -4.29
CA LEU A 322 -18.18 4.35 -4.02
C LEU A 322 -17.52 3.29 -4.90
N SER A 323 -18.20 2.15 -5.09
CA SER A 323 -17.76 1.09 -5.99
C SER A 323 -17.69 1.58 -7.44
N ALA A 324 -18.68 2.35 -7.90
CA ALA A 324 -18.68 2.95 -9.23
C ALA A 324 -17.51 3.91 -9.43
N ILE A 325 -17.28 4.83 -8.49
CA ILE A 325 -16.12 5.75 -8.51
C ILE A 325 -14.82 4.97 -8.61
N TRP A 326 -14.68 3.91 -7.82
CA TRP A 326 -13.48 3.08 -7.81
C TRP A 326 -13.24 2.36 -9.13
N LEU A 327 -14.27 1.74 -9.70
CA LEU A 327 -14.18 0.99 -10.95
C LEU A 327 -13.91 1.91 -12.16
N ILE A 328 -14.48 3.12 -12.15
CA ILE A 328 -14.20 4.13 -13.19
C ILE A 328 -12.72 4.54 -13.17
N LEU A 329 -12.12 4.60 -11.97
CA LEU A 329 -10.71 4.98 -11.80
C LEU A 329 -9.75 3.79 -11.93
N ASP A 330 -10.22 2.55 -11.91
CA ASP A 330 -9.36 1.37 -11.97
C ASP A 330 -8.59 1.33 -13.31
N GLY A 331 -7.27 1.45 -13.24
CA GLY A 331 -6.39 1.52 -14.40
C GLY A 331 -6.40 2.86 -15.17
N SER A 332 -7.13 3.87 -14.70
CA SER A 332 -7.18 5.22 -15.28
C SER A 332 -6.33 6.20 -14.48
N THR A 333 -5.76 7.20 -15.16
CA THR A 333 -5.14 8.38 -14.52
C THR A 333 -5.95 9.65 -14.73
N ALA A 334 -7.19 9.51 -15.24
CA ALA A 334 -8.08 10.63 -15.47
C ALA A 334 -8.65 11.16 -14.16
N VAL A 335 -8.92 12.46 -14.12
CA VAL A 335 -9.65 13.08 -13.01
C VAL A 335 -11.14 12.76 -13.17
N LEU A 336 -11.79 12.41 -12.06
CA LEU A 336 -13.22 12.20 -11.96
C LEU A 336 -13.83 13.31 -11.12
N HIS A 337 -14.68 14.12 -11.74
CA HIS A 337 -15.51 15.11 -11.07
C HIS A 337 -16.80 14.44 -10.61
N VAL A 338 -17.10 14.57 -9.33
CA VAL A 338 -18.32 14.05 -8.69
C VAL A 338 -19.10 15.24 -8.16
N GLU A 339 -20.28 15.48 -8.70
CA GLU A 339 -21.15 16.58 -8.28
C GLU A 339 -22.42 16.02 -7.65
N ALA A 340 -22.73 16.47 -6.44
CA ALA A 340 -24.01 16.22 -5.79
C ALA A 340 -24.87 17.48 -5.85
N GLY A 341 -25.96 17.43 -6.60
CA GLY A 341 -26.87 18.55 -6.75
C GLY A 341 -27.88 18.66 -5.59
N PRO A 342 -28.59 19.79 -5.50
CA PRO A 342 -29.54 20.04 -4.43
C PRO A 342 -30.70 19.01 -4.48
N PRO A 343 -31.17 18.51 -3.32
CA PRO A 343 -32.33 17.61 -3.26
C PRO A 343 -33.58 18.27 -3.86
N ARG A 344 -34.37 17.49 -4.60
CA ARG A 344 -35.60 17.94 -5.28
C ARG A 344 -36.77 17.01 -4.96
N ASP A 345 -37.98 17.50 -5.16
CA ASP A 345 -39.15 16.63 -5.09
C ASP A 345 -39.13 15.62 -6.27
N PRO A 346 -39.34 14.32 -5.99
CA PRO A 346 -39.22 13.26 -6.98
C PRO A 346 -40.41 13.18 -7.96
N GLY A 347 -41.40 14.06 -7.83
CA GLY A 347 -42.60 14.11 -8.66
C GLY A 347 -43.79 13.33 -8.09
N ALA A 348 -44.94 13.39 -8.77
CA ALA A 348 -46.21 12.88 -8.27
C ALA A 348 -46.31 11.33 -8.19
N ASP A 349 -45.49 10.62 -8.99
CA ASP A 349 -45.50 9.15 -9.08
C ASP A 349 -44.50 8.47 -8.13
N ALA A 350 -43.73 9.25 -7.37
CA ALA A 350 -42.73 8.73 -6.47
C ALA A 350 -43.31 8.27 -5.12
N PRO A 351 -42.67 7.32 -4.43
CA PRO A 351 -43.10 6.88 -3.12
C PRO A 351 -43.23 8.07 -2.14
N PRO A 352 -44.26 8.09 -1.29
CA PRO A 352 -44.42 9.17 -0.31
C PRO A 352 -43.21 9.24 0.63
N ARG A 353 -42.84 10.46 1.04
CA ARG A 353 -41.67 10.76 1.93
C ARG A 353 -40.31 10.44 1.30
N THR A 354 -40.18 10.63 -0.01
CA THR A 354 -38.89 10.50 -0.70
C THR A 354 -38.44 11.83 -1.30
N LEU A 355 -37.13 12.00 -1.42
CA LEU A 355 -36.46 13.10 -2.12
C LEU A 355 -35.63 12.52 -3.26
N LEU A 356 -35.42 13.30 -4.31
CA LEU A 356 -34.51 12.97 -5.40
C LEU A 356 -33.21 13.75 -5.21
N VAL A 357 -32.10 13.04 -5.11
CA VAL A 357 -30.74 13.60 -5.07
C VAL A 357 -30.07 13.34 -6.43
N PRO A 358 -29.86 14.37 -7.25
CA PRO A 358 -29.16 14.21 -8.52
C PRO A 358 -27.66 14.15 -8.29
N LEU A 359 -26.99 13.16 -8.87
CA LEU A 359 -25.53 13.03 -8.90
C LEU A 359 -25.03 13.09 -10.33
N VAL A 360 -23.89 13.71 -10.55
CA VAL A 360 -23.21 13.73 -11.87
C VAL A 360 -21.79 13.23 -11.69
N LEU A 361 -21.43 12.20 -12.45
CA LEU A 361 -20.06 11.70 -12.57
C LEU A 361 -19.52 12.12 -13.93
N ARG A 362 -18.43 12.89 -13.94
CA ARG A 362 -17.78 13.37 -15.17
C ARG A 362 -16.30 13.04 -15.17
N SER A 363 -15.80 12.40 -16.23
CA SER A 363 -14.36 12.16 -16.40
C SER A 363 -13.87 12.59 -17.78
N GLU A 364 -12.75 13.32 -17.79
CA GLU A 364 -12.06 13.75 -19.01
C GLU A 364 -11.06 12.67 -19.45
N GLY A 365 -11.22 12.14 -20.67
CA GLY A 365 -10.25 11.23 -21.27
C GLY A 365 -10.50 9.72 -21.04
N VAL A 366 -11.57 9.34 -20.33
CA VAL A 366 -12.02 7.93 -20.29
C VAL A 366 -13.04 7.70 -21.43
N PRO A 367 -12.73 6.89 -22.46
CA PRO A 367 -13.69 6.60 -23.49
C PRO A 367 -14.83 5.73 -22.93
N LEU A 368 -16.07 6.14 -23.16
CA LEU A 368 -17.30 5.46 -22.73
C LEU A 368 -17.36 3.96 -23.09
N ARG A 369 -16.71 3.54 -24.19
CA ARG A 369 -16.64 2.12 -24.60
C ARG A 369 -15.71 1.25 -23.73
N GLY A 370 -15.00 1.84 -22.77
CA GLY A 370 -14.10 1.14 -21.85
C GLY A 370 -14.72 0.80 -20.49
N VAL A 371 -15.96 1.23 -20.22
CA VAL A 371 -16.61 1.00 -18.92
C VAL A 371 -17.10 -0.45 -18.86
N ASP A 372 -16.64 -1.20 -17.85
CA ASP A 372 -16.95 -2.61 -17.71
C ASP A 372 -18.40 -2.85 -17.22
N PRO A 373 -18.96 -4.07 -17.38
CA PRO A 373 -20.31 -4.38 -16.90
C PRO A 373 -20.49 -4.20 -15.39
N ALA A 374 -19.45 -4.44 -14.58
CA ALA A 374 -19.53 -4.32 -13.13
C ALA A 374 -19.70 -2.85 -12.69
N THR A 375 -19.12 -1.92 -13.42
CA THR A 375 -19.27 -0.47 -13.19
C THR A 375 -20.71 -0.05 -13.42
N TRP A 376 -21.36 -0.55 -14.48
CA TRP A 376 -22.77 -0.27 -14.73
C TRP A 376 -23.70 -0.87 -13.67
N GLU A 377 -23.38 -2.07 -13.17
CA GLU A 377 -24.12 -2.68 -12.06
C GLU A 377 -23.97 -1.87 -10.77
N ALA A 378 -22.77 -1.39 -10.47
CA ALA A 378 -22.51 -0.52 -9.33
C ALA A 378 -23.26 0.82 -9.44
N ILE A 379 -23.30 1.44 -10.63
CA ILE A 379 -24.08 2.66 -10.90
C ILE A 379 -25.58 2.40 -10.73
N ALA A 380 -26.09 1.28 -11.25
CA ALA A 380 -27.50 0.90 -11.13
C ALA A 380 -27.94 0.69 -9.68
N GLN A 381 -27.01 0.32 -8.80
CA GLN A 381 -27.26 0.20 -7.36
C GLN A 381 -27.41 1.55 -6.65
N VAL A 382 -26.91 2.64 -7.24
CA VAL A 382 -27.04 4.01 -6.70
C VAL A 382 -28.42 4.59 -7.00
N GLY A 383 -28.87 4.46 -8.23
CA GLY A 383 -30.12 5.06 -8.69
C GLY A 383 -30.37 4.87 -10.18
N THR A 384 -31.39 5.56 -10.69
CA THR A 384 -31.70 5.55 -12.13
C THR A 384 -30.69 6.42 -12.84
N PHE A 385 -29.94 5.88 -13.81
CA PHE A 385 -28.90 6.63 -14.50
C PHE A 385 -29.25 6.90 -15.95
N ARG A 386 -28.67 7.98 -16.49
CA ARG A 386 -28.74 8.37 -17.90
C ARG A 386 -27.36 8.76 -18.39
N GLU A 387 -27.12 8.47 -19.65
CA GLU A 387 -25.89 8.81 -20.36
C GLU A 387 -26.24 9.84 -21.44
N PRO A 388 -26.03 11.15 -21.19
CA PRO A 388 -26.18 12.15 -22.23
C PRO A 388 -25.08 11.98 -23.29
N PRO A 389 -25.41 12.01 -24.59
CA PRO A 389 -24.40 11.86 -25.64
C PRO A 389 -23.47 13.08 -25.65
N ARG A 390 -22.20 12.88 -25.26
CA ARG A 390 -21.10 13.85 -25.42
C ARG A 390 -19.89 13.17 -26.03
N ASP A 391 -19.31 13.81 -27.05
CA ASP A 391 -18.12 13.29 -27.73
C ASP A 391 -16.89 13.39 -26.80
N GLY A 392 -16.34 12.22 -26.41
CA GLY A 392 -15.01 12.10 -25.79
C GLY A 392 -14.95 12.29 -24.27
N GLU A 393 -16.07 12.55 -23.60
CA GLU A 393 -16.16 12.66 -22.13
C GLU A 393 -17.16 11.65 -21.57
N LEU A 394 -16.78 10.95 -20.49
CA LEU A 394 -17.71 10.13 -19.73
C LEU A 394 -18.55 11.06 -18.86
N VAL A 395 -19.86 11.15 -19.11
CA VAL A 395 -20.81 11.88 -18.26
C VAL A 395 -21.96 10.94 -17.92
N ILE A 396 -22.17 10.72 -16.62
CA ILE A 396 -23.22 9.86 -16.10
C ILE A 396 -24.05 10.70 -15.12
N GLU A 397 -25.33 10.86 -15.42
CA GLU A 397 -26.29 11.50 -14.54
C GLU A 397 -27.07 10.42 -13.80
N ILE A 398 -27.13 10.49 -12.47
CA ILE A 398 -27.76 9.48 -11.61
C ILE A 398 -28.81 10.16 -10.72
N ASP A 399 -30.05 9.77 -10.88
CA ASP A 399 -31.17 10.18 -10.04
C ASP A 399 -31.36 9.20 -8.88
N CYS A 400 -31.04 9.64 -7.66
CA CYS A 400 -31.09 8.83 -6.46
C CYS A 400 -32.35 9.15 -5.66
N LEU A 401 -33.25 8.17 -5.48
CA LEU A 401 -34.38 8.31 -4.57
C LEU A 401 -33.93 7.98 -3.14
N VAL A 402 -34.18 8.89 -2.19
CA VAL A 402 -33.77 8.77 -0.78
C VAL A 402 -34.92 9.11 0.16
N GLU A 403 -34.91 8.61 1.39
CA GLU A 403 -35.92 8.95 2.40
C GLU A 403 -35.79 10.42 2.86
N ASN A 404 -36.91 11.14 2.90
CA ASN A 404 -36.98 12.51 3.41
C ASN A 404 -36.81 12.53 4.95
N PRO A 405 -35.75 13.14 5.49
CA PRO A 405 -35.58 13.24 6.94
C PRO A 405 -36.57 14.19 7.64
N ALA A 406 -37.21 15.12 6.90
CA ALA A 406 -38.14 16.08 7.50
C ALA A 406 -39.48 15.44 7.91
N ASP A 407 -39.78 14.25 7.40
CA ASP A 407 -41.04 13.52 7.65
C ASP A 407 -40.90 12.43 8.73
N ARG A 408 -39.82 12.46 9.55
CA ARG A 408 -39.58 11.56 10.69
C ARG A 408 -40.07 12.11 12.02
#